data_AF-D9PH29-F1
#
_entry.id   AF-D9PH29-F1
#
_cell.length_a   1.000
_cell.length_b   1.000
_cell.length_c   1.000
_cell.angle_alpha   90.00
_cell.angle_beta   90.00
_cell.angle_gamma   90.00
#
_symmetry.space_group_name_H-M   'P 1'
#
loop_
_entity.id
_entity.type
_entity.pdbx_description
1 polymer ?
#
loop_
_entity_poly.entity_id
_entity_poly.type
_entity_poly.pdbx_seq_one_letter_code
_entity_poly.pdbx_strand_id
1 'polypeptide(L)' 'MSEGRWTHDFPLPVQAMRQFGFKVSNDMPRKLYELMNLYSQGGGGRPSVLYVPMRRAIDQKGTVPDNQAPLNPSGK' A
#
# COMPACT_ATOMS: atom_id res chain seq x y z
N MET A 1 -8.38 24.10 -16.26
CA MET A 1 -7.28 24.59 -15.41
C MET A 1 -6.98 23.54 -14.36
N SER A 2 -5.91 22.78 -14.56
CA SER A 2 -5.21 21.98 -13.54
C SER A 2 -3.90 21.53 -14.20
N GLU A 3 -2.75 21.76 -13.54
CA GLU A 3 -1.42 21.43 -14.08
C GLU A 3 -1.13 19.91 -14.15
N GLY A 4 -2.15 19.05 -13.97
CA GLY A 4 -2.02 17.60 -13.89
C GLY A 4 -1.18 17.07 -12.72
N ARG A 5 -0.53 17.96 -11.94
CA ARG A 5 0.38 17.61 -10.84
C ARG A 5 -0.33 17.01 -9.62
N TRP A 6 -1.59 17.38 -9.41
CA TRP A 6 -2.44 16.86 -8.34
C TRP A 6 -3.68 16.22 -8.97
N THR A 7 -3.62 14.91 -9.19
CA THR A 7 -4.76 14.10 -9.61
C THR A 7 -5.45 13.52 -8.38
N HIS A 8 -6.66 12.96 -8.58
CA HIS A 8 -7.38 12.24 -7.52
C HIS A 8 -6.52 11.15 -6.85
N ASP A 9 -5.67 10.49 -7.62
CA ASP A 9 -4.83 9.39 -7.14
C ASP A 9 -3.45 9.85 -6.64
N PHE A 10 -3.19 11.16 -6.53
CA PHE A 10 -1.90 11.64 -6.07
C PHE A 10 -1.69 11.22 -4.60
N PRO A 11 -0.63 10.45 -4.29
CA PRO A 11 -0.41 9.96 -2.93
C PRO A 11 -0.07 11.10 -1.98
N LEU A 12 -0.56 11.02 -0.74
CA LEU A 12 -0.25 11.95 0.34
C LEU A 12 0.75 11.31 1.32
N PRO A 13 2.06 11.39 1.06
CA PRO A 13 3.05 10.78 1.94
C PRO A 13 3.06 11.49 3.30
N VAL A 14 3.23 10.70 4.36
CA VAL A 14 3.23 11.18 5.75
C VAL A 14 4.22 12.32 5.97
N GLN A 15 5.40 12.26 5.33
CA GLN A 15 6.41 13.30 5.42
C GLN A 15 5.91 14.64 4.87
N ALA A 16 5.27 14.65 3.70
CA ALA A 16 4.71 15.87 3.12
C ALA A 16 3.58 16.43 3.99
N MET A 17 2.69 15.57 4.48
CA MET A 17 1.60 15.99 5.35
C MET A 17 2.10 16.62 6.66
N ARG A 18 3.18 16.09 7.23
CA ARG A 18 3.84 16.70 8.40
C ARG A 18 4.47 18.05 8.07
N GLN A 19 5.09 18.19 6.89
CA GLN A 19 5.64 19.48 6.43
C GLN A 19 4.54 20.54 6.23
N PHE A 20 3.34 20.12 5.84
CA PHE A 20 2.16 20.99 5.79
C PHE A 20 1.57 21.32 7.17
N GLY A 21 2.16 20.84 8.26
CA GLY A 21 1.71 21.12 9.62
C GLY A 21 0.55 20.25 10.11
N PHE A 22 0.16 19.22 9.36
CA PHE A 22 -0.88 18.29 9.81
C PHE A 22 -0.35 17.36 10.90
N LYS A 23 -1.20 17.11 11.90
CA LYS A 23 -0.98 16.07 12.91
C LYS A 23 -1.27 14.70 12.29
N VAL A 24 -0.24 14.07 11.73
CA VAL A 24 -0.35 12.74 11.12
C VAL A 24 0.23 11.66 12.03
N SER A 25 -0.59 10.67 12.36
CA SER A 25 -0.20 9.45 13.07
C SER A 25 -0.28 8.25 12.14
N ASN A 26 0.71 7.36 12.22
CA ASN A 26 0.68 6.03 11.61
C ASN A 26 0.45 4.94 12.65
N ASP A 27 0.08 5.33 13.88
CA ASP A 27 -0.22 4.39 14.94
C ASP A 27 -1.50 3.61 14.59
N MET A 28 -1.43 2.29 14.74
CA MET A 28 -2.53 1.37 14.49
C MET A 28 -2.93 0.73 15.83
N PRO A 29 -3.71 1.44 16.67
CA PRO A 29 -4.08 0.92 17.98
C PRO A 29 -4.98 -0.30 17.85
N ARG A 30 -4.90 -1.23 18.81
CA ARG A 30 -5.65 -2.50 18.79
C ARG A 30 -7.16 -2.33 18.58
N LYS A 31 -7.76 -1.28 19.16
CA LYS A 31 -9.18 -0.93 18.99
C LYS A 31 -9.59 -0.72 17.52
N LEU A 32 -8.68 -0.25 16.68
CA LEU A 32 -8.95 -0.07 15.25
C LEU A 32 -9.09 -1.42 14.53
N TYR A 33 -8.29 -2.42 14.91
CA TYR A 33 -8.44 -3.78 14.43
C TYR A 33 -9.73 -4.44 14.92
N GLU A 34 -10.09 -4.21 16.18
CA GLU A 34 -11.37 -4.66 16.74
C GLU A 34 -12.56 -4.11 15.94
N LEU A 35 -12.50 -2.83 15.54
CA LEU A 35 -13.49 -2.22 14.65
C LEU A 35 -13.52 -2.90 13.27
N MET A 36 -12.36 -3.16 12.66
CA MET A 36 -12.28 -3.82 11.35
C MET A 36 -12.89 -5.23 11.38
N ASN A 37 -12.75 -5.95 12.50
CA ASN A 37 -13.35 -7.28 12.65
C ASN A 37 -14.89 -7.28 12.60
N LEU A 38 -15.53 -6.14 12.88
CA LEU A 38 -17.00 -6.01 12.78
C LEU A 38 -17.48 -5.97 11.32
N TYR A 39 -16.61 -5.58 10.39
CA TYR A 39 -16.92 -5.45 8.97
C TYR A 39 -16.07 -6.44 8.19
N SER A 40 -16.63 -7.64 7.95
CA SER A 40 -16.00 -8.65 7.11
C SER A 40 -15.62 -8.04 5.76
N GLN A 41 -14.32 -7.96 5.50
CA GLN A 41 -13.82 -7.50 4.21
C GLN A 41 -14.15 -8.58 3.18
N GLY A 42 -14.82 -8.22 2.08
CA GLY A 42 -15.24 -9.17 1.05
C GLY A 42 -14.07 -10.06 0.59
N GLY A 43 -14.33 -11.36 0.47
CA GLY A 43 -13.32 -12.35 0.09
C GLY A 43 -12.66 -12.04 -1.26
N GLY A 44 -11.43 -12.51 -1.44
CA GLY A 44 -10.57 -12.27 -2.60
C GLY A 44 -11.05 -12.94 -3.88
N GLY A 45 -12.22 -12.55 -4.40
CA GLY A 45 -12.73 -13.02 -5.69
C GLY A 45 -12.37 -12.08 -6.83
N ARG A 46 -12.33 -10.77 -6.57
CA ARG A 46 -11.94 -9.72 -7.52
C ARG A 46 -11.42 -8.51 -6.74
N PRO A 47 -10.24 -7.97 -7.06
CA PRO A 47 -9.80 -6.70 -6.47
C PRO A 47 -10.79 -5.60 -6.86
N SER A 48 -11.47 -4.99 -5.87
CA SER A 48 -12.34 -3.83 -6.11
C SER A 48 -11.54 -2.61 -6.56
N VAL A 49 -10.24 -2.60 -6.27
CA VAL A 49 -9.28 -1.57 -6.67
C VAL A 49 -8.15 -2.24 -7.45
N LEU A 50 -7.98 -1.84 -8.71
CA LEU A 50 -6.83 -2.25 -9.51
C LEU A 50 -5.58 -1.54 -8.97
N TYR A 51 -4.71 -2.27 -8.29
CA TYR A 51 -3.41 -1.74 -7.89
C TYR A 51 -2.49 -1.63 -9.09
N VAL A 52 -2.13 -0.41 -9.49
CA VAL A 52 -1.06 -0.16 -10.46
C VAL A 52 0.24 0.00 -9.67
N PRO A 53 1.24 -0.89 -9.83
CA PRO A 53 2.49 -0.78 -9.10
C PRO A 53 3.19 0.55 -9.38
N MET A 54 3.41 1.32 -8.32
CA MET A 54 4.23 2.52 -8.42
C MET A 54 5.66 2.10 -8.73
N ARG A 55 6.19 2.52 -9.89
CA ARG A 55 7.59 2.27 -10.23
C ARG A 55 8.46 3.02 -9.22
N ARG A 56 9.09 2.28 -8.29
CA ARG A 56 10.20 2.83 -7.50
C ARG A 56 11.25 3.27 -8.51
N ALA A 57 11.58 4.56 -8.53
CA ALA A 57 12.83 4.97 -9.14
C ALA A 57 13.92 4.21 -8.40
N ILE A 58 14.59 3.30 -9.10
CA ILE A 58 15.78 2.61 -8.61
C ILE A 58 16.87 3.65 -8.38
N ASP A 59 16.93 4.22 -7.19
CA ASP A 59 18.18 4.73 -6.66
C ASP A 59 19.09 3.51 -6.42
N GLN A 60 20.17 3.47 -7.21
CA GLN A 60 21.12 2.38 -7.24
C GLN A 60 21.77 2.20 -5.85
N LYS A 61 21.41 1.10 -5.17
CA LYS A 61 22.23 0.22 -4.28
C LYS A 61 21.42 -0.24 -3.06
N GLY A 62 21.04 -1.51 -3.07
CA GLY A 62 20.54 -2.21 -1.89
C GLY A 62 19.84 -3.51 -2.25
N THR A 63 20.61 -4.60 -2.30
CA THR A 63 20.17 -5.98 -2.51
C THR A 63 18.96 -6.33 -1.64
N VAL A 64 17.81 -6.64 -2.24
CA VAL A 64 16.70 -7.35 -1.58
C VAL A 64 16.89 -8.84 -1.83
N PRO A 65 17.05 -9.69 -0.80
CA PRO A 65 17.15 -11.13 -1.00
C PRO A 65 15.80 -11.67 -1.49
N ASP A 66 15.90 -12.41 -2.59
CA ASP A 66 14.85 -13.21 -3.19
C ASP A 66 14.29 -14.20 -2.16
N ASN A 67 12.99 -14.09 -1.87
CA ASN A 67 12.26 -15.14 -1.16
C ASN A 67 11.01 -15.51 -1.97
N GLN A 68 11.23 -16.00 -3.18
CA GLN A 68 10.26 -16.79 -3.92
C GLN A 68 10.50 -18.28 -3.62
N ALA A 69 9.70 -18.84 -2.71
CA ALA A 69 9.51 -20.28 -2.68
C ALA A 69 8.64 -20.66 -3.90
N PRO A 70 9.07 -21.59 -4.78
CA PRO A 70 8.31 -21.92 -5.97
C PRO A 70 7.04 -22.70 -5.62
N LEU A 71 5.95 -22.35 -6.31
CA LEU A 71 4.77 -23.18 -6.50
C LEU A 71 5.22 -24.55 -7.03
N ASN A 72 4.98 -25.61 -6.27
CA ASN A 72 5.34 -26.97 -6.67
C ASN A 72 4.26 -27.55 -7.62
N PRO A 73 4.60 -28.00 -8.85
CA PRO A 73 3.69 -28.77 -9.67
C PRO A 73 3.76 -30.27 -9.32
N SER A 74 2.61 -30.94 -9.43
CA SER A 74 2.25 -32.33 -9.13
C SER A 74 3.30 -33.45 -9.27
N GLY A 75 3.17 -34.49 -8.42
CA GLY A 75 3.53 -35.86 -8.80
C GLY A 75 3.83 -36.86 -7.67
N LYS A 76 2.81 -37.52 -7.12
CA LYS A 76 2.73 -38.98 -6.97
C LYS A 76 1.27 -39.40 -6.87
#